data_AF-A0A2W5RWF1-F1
#
_entry.id   AF-A0A2W5RWF1-F1
#
_cell.length_a   1.000
_cell.length_b   1.000
_cell.length_c   1.000
_cell.angle_alpha   90.00
_cell.angle_beta   90.00
_cell.angle_gamma   90.00
#
_symmetry.space_group_name_H-M   'P 1'
#
loop_
_entity.id
_entity.type
_entity.pdbx_description
1 polymer ?
#
loop_
_entity_poly.entity_id
_entity_poly.type
_entity_poly.pdbx_seq_one_letter_code
_entity_poly.pdbx_strand_id
1 'polypeptide(L)'
;MSFRDAYEALSDDRFPTVDPAHRAQRAMEDEAERQASIQEARQFWAAAQPTSGTPADRYLRDCRGIRATIPSSFRFGMVPSSKDEDGNWKRLYPALLGAVTIGTDLVAIQRIFLCDDGSDKRWGKKSKLTLGRFRCGAIKVGNRRAHPVEIVMTEGPEDALSIAEGLPELEVWATLGTSNMPLLDLPSSVRSVVIAGYARARRQDDVASRRLQGLE
;
A
#
# COMPACT_ATOMS: atom_id res chain seq x y z
N MET A 1 34.33 6.50 -13.58
CA MET A 1 35.06 5.83 -12.49
C MET A 1 35.35 4.41 -12.92
N SER A 2 36.62 4.02 -12.97
CA SER A 2 37.02 2.64 -13.17
C SER A 2 36.87 1.85 -11.86
N PHE A 3 36.81 0.52 -11.94
CA PHE A 3 36.81 -0.35 -10.76
C PHE A 3 38.08 -0.16 -9.90
N ARG A 4 39.21 0.16 -10.53
CA ARG A 4 40.49 0.42 -9.86
C ARG A 4 40.45 1.71 -9.04
N ASP A 5 39.84 2.76 -9.59
CA ASP A 5 39.70 4.06 -8.91
C ASP A 5 38.80 3.94 -7.66
N ALA A 6 37.76 3.10 -7.75
CA ALA A 6 36.87 2.83 -6.62
C ALA A 6 37.54 1.98 -5.53
N TYR A 7 38.35 1.00 -5.91
CA TYR A 7 39.10 0.16 -4.97
C TYR A 7 40.20 0.95 -4.24
N GLU A 8 40.93 1.83 -4.94
CA GLU A 8 41.93 2.71 -4.32
C GLU A 8 41.29 3.72 -3.35
N ALA A 9 40.12 4.28 -3.69
CA ALA A 9 39.41 5.20 -2.79
C ALA A 9 38.93 4.53 -1.49
N LEU A 10 38.53 3.25 -1.55
CA LEU A 10 38.09 2.47 -0.38
C LEU A 10 39.26 1.95 0.48
N SER A 11 40.45 1.80 -0.10
CA SER A 11 41.62 1.23 0.58
C SER A 11 42.44 2.26 1.36
N ASP A 12 42.20 3.55 1.12
CA ASP A 12 43.06 4.64 1.59
C ASP A 12 42.40 5.50 2.69
N ASP A 13 41.31 5.01 3.31
CA ASP A 13 40.44 5.71 4.28
C ASP A 13 39.92 7.09 3.81
N ARG A 14 40.13 7.45 2.55
CA ARG A 14 39.63 8.66 1.88
C ARG A 14 38.19 8.44 1.42
N PHE A 15 37.31 8.25 2.39
CA PHE A 15 35.88 8.19 2.11
C PHE A 15 35.39 9.55 1.59
N PRO A 16 34.54 9.58 0.56
CA PRO A 16 33.89 10.82 0.16
C PRO A 16 33.03 11.32 1.34
N THR A 17 33.48 12.40 1.97
CA THR A 17 32.71 13.07 3.03
C THR A 17 31.54 13.79 2.38
N VAL A 18 30.32 13.28 2.58
CA VAL A 18 29.12 13.98 2.11
C VAL A 18 28.91 15.19 3.00
N ASP A 19 29.01 16.39 2.41
CA ASP A 19 28.78 17.66 3.09
C ASP A 19 27.43 17.62 3.86
N PRO A 20 27.43 17.85 5.18
CA PRO A 20 26.20 18.00 5.96
C PRO A 20 25.18 18.96 5.35
N ALA A 21 25.62 20.06 4.72
CA ALA A 21 24.74 21.02 4.06
C ALA A 21 24.03 20.40 2.84
N HIS A 22 24.77 19.65 2.00
CA HIS A 22 24.17 18.91 0.88
C HIS A 22 23.20 17.82 1.36
N ARG A 23 23.47 17.17 2.51
CA ARG A 23 22.51 16.22 3.12
C ARG A 23 21.24 16.90 3.59
N ALA A 24 21.36 18.04 4.25
CA ALA A 24 20.22 18.81 4.72
C ALA A 24 19.35 19.30 3.54
N GLN A 25 19.98 19.81 2.47
CA GLN A 25 19.26 20.25 1.28
C GLN A 25 18.49 19.11 0.62
N ARG A 26 19.13 17.95 0.40
CA ARG A 26 18.44 16.78 -0.17
C ARG A 26 17.28 16.30 0.70
N ALA A 27 17.45 16.31 2.02
CA ALA A 27 16.38 15.95 2.95
C ALA A 27 15.18 16.91 2.86
N MET A 28 15.44 18.21 2.66
CA MET A 28 14.38 19.21 2.45
C MET A 28 13.65 19.01 1.12
N GLU A 29 14.39 18.75 0.04
CA GLU A 29 13.84 18.47 -1.29
C GLU A 29 12.98 17.18 -1.27
N ASP A 30 13.49 16.09 -0.69
CA ASP A 30 12.77 14.83 -0.52
C ASP A 30 11.48 15.00 0.29
N GLU A 31 11.51 15.80 1.35
CA GLU A 31 10.33 16.11 2.17
C GLU A 31 9.30 16.93 1.39
N ALA A 32 9.73 17.93 0.61
CA ALA A 32 8.84 18.71 -0.24
C ALA A 32 8.15 17.85 -1.29
N GLU A 33 8.90 16.98 -1.97
CA GLU A 33 8.36 16.01 -2.92
C GLU A 33 7.39 15.02 -2.25
N ARG A 34 7.71 14.58 -1.04
CA ARG A 34 6.85 13.70 -0.24
C ARG A 34 5.51 14.36 0.02
N GLN A 35 5.52 15.60 0.49
CA GLN A 35 4.29 16.35 0.78
C GLN A 35 3.48 16.62 -0.49
N ALA A 36 4.13 17.01 -1.60
CA ALA A 36 3.46 17.21 -2.87
C ALA A 36 2.74 15.94 -3.34
N SER A 37 3.42 14.78 -3.29
CA SER A 37 2.82 13.50 -3.71
C SER A 37 1.66 13.06 -2.80
N ILE A 38 1.76 13.30 -1.49
CA ILE A 38 0.65 13.05 -0.54
C ILE A 38 -0.54 13.95 -0.87
N GLN A 39 -0.31 15.22 -1.18
CA GLN A 39 -1.37 16.17 -1.50
C GLN A 39 -2.11 15.78 -2.79
N GLU A 40 -1.40 15.31 -3.82
CA GLU A 40 -2.01 14.78 -5.04
C GLU A 40 -2.89 13.56 -4.75
N ALA A 41 -2.41 12.62 -3.92
CA ALA A 41 -3.21 11.46 -3.51
C ALA A 41 -4.51 11.89 -2.79
N ARG A 42 -4.42 12.89 -1.91
CA ARG A 42 -5.57 13.47 -1.20
C ARG A 42 -6.57 14.14 -2.13
N GLN A 43 -6.11 14.85 -3.15
CA GLN A 43 -6.97 15.46 -4.17
C GLN A 43 -7.81 14.41 -4.90
N PHE A 44 -7.18 13.34 -5.39
CA PHE A 44 -7.91 12.26 -6.06
C PHE A 44 -8.84 11.50 -5.10
N TRP A 45 -8.43 11.30 -3.85
CA TRP A 45 -9.30 10.68 -2.85
C TRP A 45 -10.53 11.52 -2.50
N ALA A 46 -10.37 12.84 -2.40
CA ALA A 46 -11.45 13.77 -2.11
C ALA A 46 -12.47 13.83 -3.26
N ALA A 47 -12.02 13.76 -4.51
CA ALA A 47 -12.88 13.71 -5.68
C ALA A 47 -13.51 12.33 -5.95
N ALA A 48 -13.07 11.28 -5.23
CA ALA A 48 -13.58 9.93 -5.40
C ALA A 48 -14.94 9.73 -4.70
N GLN A 49 -15.75 8.83 -5.26
CA GLN A 49 -17.10 8.53 -4.81
C GLN A 49 -17.19 7.13 -4.17
N PRO A 50 -18.26 6.81 -3.42
CA PRO A 50 -18.50 5.44 -2.95
C PRO A 50 -18.47 4.42 -4.10
N THR A 51 -18.10 3.17 -3.81
CA THR A 51 -17.97 2.16 -4.86
C THR A 51 -19.31 1.72 -5.45
N SER A 52 -20.42 1.79 -4.70
CA SER A 52 -21.74 1.30 -5.11
C SER A 52 -22.19 1.81 -6.47
N GLY A 53 -22.61 0.91 -7.36
CA GLY A 53 -23.10 1.27 -8.70
C GLY A 53 -22.02 1.75 -9.68
N THR A 54 -20.74 1.56 -9.36
CA THR A 54 -19.59 1.92 -10.23
C THR A 54 -18.92 0.67 -10.80
N PRO A 55 -18.02 0.80 -11.80
CA PRO A 55 -17.18 -0.31 -12.25
C PRO A 55 -16.41 -1.02 -11.13
N ALA A 56 -16.04 -0.31 -10.05
CA ALA A 56 -15.42 -0.93 -8.89
C ALA A 56 -16.37 -1.83 -8.10
N ASP A 57 -17.67 -1.50 -8.03
CA ASP A 57 -18.67 -2.39 -7.43
C ASP A 57 -18.72 -3.70 -8.20
N ARG A 58 -18.93 -3.61 -9.53
CA ARG A 58 -18.99 -4.79 -10.40
C ARG A 58 -17.73 -5.65 -10.28
N TYR A 59 -16.56 -5.01 -10.31
CA TYR A 59 -15.29 -5.73 -10.13
C TYR A 59 -15.24 -6.50 -8.80
N LEU A 60 -15.64 -5.85 -7.70
CA LEU A 60 -15.64 -6.47 -6.37
C LEU A 60 -16.69 -7.59 -6.26
N ARG A 61 -17.90 -7.40 -6.82
CA ARG A 61 -18.99 -8.37 -6.75
C ARG A 61 -18.76 -9.58 -7.67
N ASP A 62 -18.50 -9.32 -8.94
CA ASP A 62 -18.55 -10.32 -10.00
C ASP A 62 -17.20 -11.02 -10.18
N CYS A 63 -16.09 -10.27 -10.07
CA CYS A 63 -14.75 -10.82 -10.30
C CYS A 63 -14.10 -11.32 -9.01
N ARG A 64 -14.36 -10.64 -7.88
CA ARG A 64 -13.78 -10.99 -6.56
C ARG A 64 -14.74 -11.72 -5.63
N GLY A 65 -16.03 -11.78 -5.96
CA GLY A 65 -17.03 -12.49 -5.16
C GLY A 65 -17.38 -11.80 -3.84
N ILE A 66 -16.96 -10.55 -3.62
CA ILE A 66 -17.18 -9.83 -2.37
C ILE A 66 -18.61 -9.32 -2.32
N ARG A 67 -19.43 -9.81 -1.39
CA ARG A 67 -20.86 -9.52 -1.18
C ARG A 67 -21.13 -8.63 0.04
N ALA A 68 -20.20 -8.54 0.99
CA ALA A 68 -20.30 -7.63 2.13
C ALA A 68 -20.36 -6.14 1.72
N THR A 69 -20.76 -5.27 2.66
CA THR A 69 -20.66 -3.81 2.46
C THR A 69 -19.20 -3.41 2.28
N ILE A 70 -18.91 -2.65 1.22
CA ILE A 70 -17.55 -2.20 0.95
C ILE A 70 -17.16 -1.10 1.96
N PRO A 71 -16.07 -1.24 2.72
CA PRO A 71 -15.68 -0.26 3.72
C PRO A 71 -15.34 1.10 3.10
N SER A 72 -15.53 2.19 3.86
CA SER A 72 -15.24 3.55 3.41
C SER A 72 -13.75 3.84 3.18
N SER A 73 -12.85 2.92 3.55
CA SER A 73 -11.45 2.92 3.14
C SER A 73 -11.27 2.54 1.66
N PHE A 74 -12.35 2.19 0.96
CA PHE A 74 -12.39 2.01 -0.48
C PHE A 74 -13.36 2.97 -1.15
N ARG A 75 -12.96 3.49 -2.31
CA ARG A 75 -13.73 4.40 -3.16
C ARG A 75 -13.51 4.08 -4.63
N PHE A 76 -14.35 4.63 -5.50
CA PHE A 76 -14.15 4.63 -6.93
C PHE A 76 -13.75 6.01 -7.42
N GLY A 77 -12.82 6.08 -8.37
CA GLY A 77 -12.46 7.33 -9.03
C GLY A 77 -11.91 7.15 -10.43
N MET A 78 -12.02 8.21 -11.23
CA MET A 78 -11.33 8.36 -12.51
C MET A 78 -9.99 9.02 -12.24
N VAL A 79 -8.89 8.26 -12.28
CA VAL A 79 -7.56 8.71 -11.85
C VAL A 79 -6.50 8.42 -12.91
N PRO A 80 -5.42 9.21 -13.00
CA PRO A 80 -4.34 8.96 -13.94
C PRO A 80 -3.46 7.80 -13.47
N SER A 81 -2.82 7.10 -14.39
CA SER A 81 -1.83 6.06 -14.07
C SER A 81 -0.42 6.63 -13.85
N SER A 82 -0.05 7.65 -14.61
CA SER A 82 1.28 8.28 -14.56
C SER A 82 1.25 9.72 -15.07
N LYS A 83 2.37 10.43 -14.90
CA LYS A 83 2.64 11.73 -15.50
C LYS A 83 3.44 11.58 -16.80
N ASP A 84 3.38 12.59 -17.67
CA ASP A 84 4.31 12.73 -18.80
C ASP A 84 5.63 13.39 -18.38
N GLU A 85 6.50 13.66 -19.36
CA GLU A 85 7.83 14.23 -19.14
C GLU A 85 7.77 15.66 -18.59
N ASP A 86 6.69 16.38 -18.88
CA ASP A 86 6.43 17.74 -18.40
C ASP A 86 5.74 17.76 -17.02
N GLY A 87 5.48 16.59 -16.43
CA GLY A 87 4.85 16.45 -15.12
C GLY A 87 3.31 16.56 -15.13
N ASN A 88 2.68 16.60 -16.31
CA ASN A 88 1.23 16.65 -16.43
C ASN A 88 0.62 15.25 -16.29
N TRP A 89 -0.56 15.18 -15.67
CA TRP A 89 -1.28 13.92 -15.55
C TRP A 89 -1.76 13.41 -16.91
N LYS A 90 -1.44 12.15 -17.21
CA LYS A 90 -1.96 11.46 -18.39
C LYS A 90 -3.46 11.16 -18.24
N ARG A 91 -4.02 10.52 -19.25
CA ARG A 91 -5.42 10.09 -19.31
C ARG A 91 -5.89 9.43 -17.99
N LEU A 92 -7.12 9.77 -17.60
CA LEU A 92 -7.81 9.17 -16.47
C LEU A 92 -8.41 7.81 -16.83
N TYR A 93 -8.37 6.89 -15.89
CA TYR A 93 -8.92 5.55 -15.99
C TYR A 93 -9.77 5.23 -14.76
N PRO A 94 -10.80 4.38 -14.90
CA PRO A 94 -11.58 3.92 -13.75
C PRO A 94 -10.69 3.07 -12.84
N ALA A 95 -10.74 3.35 -11.54
CA ALA A 95 -9.98 2.60 -10.55
C ALA A 95 -10.77 2.40 -9.25
N LEU A 96 -10.56 1.22 -8.66
CA LEU A 96 -10.81 1.02 -7.23
C LEU A 96 -9.65 1.65 -6.46
N LEU A 97 -9.98 2.56 -5.54
CA LEU A 97 -9.03 3.29 -4.72
C LEU A 97 -9.07 2.74 -3.29
N GLY A 98 -7.93 2.35 -2.75
CA GLY A 98 -7.76 2.02 -1.33
C GLY A 98 -7.00 3.13 -0.60
N ALA A 99 -7.57 3.67 0.48
CA ALA A 99 -6.95 4.69 1.31
C ALA A 99 -5.83 4.10 2.17
N VAL A 100 -4.61 4.60 1.96
CA VAL A 100 -3.44 4.20 2.75
C VAL A 100 -3.20 5.22 3.84
N THR A 101 -3.19 4.76 5.10
CA THR A 101 -3.12 5.65 6.26
C THR A 101 -1.97 5.30 7.19
N ILE A 102 -1.41 6.33 7.82
CA ILE A 102 -0.56 6.23 9.02
C ILE A 102 -1.35 6.92 10.13
N GLY A 103 -1.64 6.21 11.23
CA GLY A 103 -2.66 6.66 12.16
C GLY A 103 -4.00 6.89 11.44
N THR A 104 -4.48 8.13 11.45
CA THR A 104 -5.68 8.59 10.73
C THR A 104 -5.37 9.35 9.44
N ASP A 105 -4.10 9.67 9.18
CA ASP A 105 -3.71 10.54 8.08
C ASP A 105 -3.64 9.75 6.77
N LEU A 106 -4.36 10.22 5.76
CA LEU A 106 -4.22 9.72 4.39
C LEU A 106 -2.88 10.17 3.81
N VAL A 107 -2.01 9.21 3.52
CA VAL A 107 -0.65 9.45 2.98
C VAL A 107 -0.48 8.93 1.54
N ALA A 108 -1.38 8.05 1.10
CA ALA A 108 -1.38 7.56 -0.27
C ALA A 108 -2.73 6.95 -0.65
N ILE A 109 -2.92 6.72 -1.94
CA ILE A 109 -3.99 5.88 -2.47
C ILE A 109 -3.38 4.73 -3.27
N GLN A 110 -3.82 3.51 -3.03
CA GLN A 110 -3.58 2.42 -3.97
C GLN A 110 -4.66 2.43 -5.03
N ARG A 111 -4.25 2.52 -6.29
CA ARG A 111 -5.14 2.53 -7.45
C ARG A 111 -5.08 1.17 -8.10
N ILE A 112 -6.22 0.49 -8.19
CA ILE A 112 -6.39 -0.74 -8.95
C ILE A 112 -7.19 -0.38 -10.20
N PHE A 113 -6.50 -0.27 -11.33
CA PHE A 113 -7.09 0.14 -12.59
C PHE A 113 -7.95 -0.95 -13.20
N LEU A 114 -9.17 -0.58 -13.58
CA LEU A 114 -10.21 -1.48 -14.06
C LEU A 114 -10.50 -1.25 -15.54
N CYS A 115 -11.05 -2.27 -16.19
CA CYS A 115 -11.76 -2.08 -17.46
C CYS A 115 -12.91 -1.08 -17.28
N ASP A 116 -13.31 -0.39 -18.34
CA ASP A 116 -14.34 0.66 -18.27
C ASP A 116 -15.67 0.13 -17.75
N ASP A 117 -15.97 -1.14 -18.01
CA ASP A 117 -17.15 -1.83 -17.55
C ASP A 117 -16.96 -2.55 -16.20
N GLY A 118 -15.75 -2.55 -15.63
CA GLY A 118 -15.44 -3.24 -14.36
C GLY A 118 -15.33 -4.76 -14.47
N SER A 119 -15.25 -5.33 -15.67
CA SER A 119 -15.19 -6.80 -15.90
C SER A 119 -13.91 -7.47 -15.41
N ASP A 120 -12.81 -6.73 -15.31
CA ASP A 120 -11.55 -7.18 -14.73
C ASP A 120 -10.61 -5.97 -14.51
N LYS A 121 -9.39 -6.25 -14.06
CA LYS A 121 -8.25 -5.34 -14.05
C LYS A 121 -7.80 -5.00 -15.47
N ARG A 122 -7.61 -3.71 -15.74
CA ARG A 122 -7.25 -3.18 -17.07
C ARG A 122 -5.97 -3.77 -17.67
N TRP A 123 -4.96 -3.98 -16.84
CA TRP A 123 -3.61 -4.41 -17.24
C TRP A 123 -3.16 -5.66 -16.46
N GLY A 124 -4.11 -6.50 -16.04
CA GLY A 124 -3.85 -7.70 -15.24
C GLY A 124 -3.04 -7.40 -13.98
N LYS A 125 -1.91 -8.10 -13.80
CA LYS A 125 -1.03 -7.96 -12.62
C LYS A 125 -0.43 -6.56 -12.44
N LYS A 126 -0.25 -5.79 -13.53
CA LYS A 126 0.35 -4.45 -13.49
C LYS A 126 -0.66 -3.33 -13.18
N SER A 127 -1.91 -3.69 -12.88
CA SER A 127 -2.99 -2.71 -12.66
C SER A 127 -2.97 -2.06 -11.29
N LYS A 128 -2.08 -2.46 -10.37
CA LYS A 128 -1.97 -1.86 -9.04
C LYS A 128 -0.84 -0.85 -9.04
N LEU A 129 -1.16 0.44 -8.89
CA LEU A 129 -0.16 1.50 -8.72
C LEU A 129 -0.54 2.38 -7.52
N THR A 130 0.45 2.72 -6.71
CA THR A 130 0.25 3.61 -5.56
C THR A 130 0.60 5.04 -5.95
N LEU A 131 -0.15 6.02 -5.45
CA LEU A 131 0.17 7.45 -5.53
C LEU A 131 0.30 7.99 -4.11
N GLY A 132 1.34 8.77 -3.84
CA GLY A 132 1.73 9.20 -2.49
C GLY A 132 2.91 8.42 -1.95
N ARG A 133 3.34 8.75 -0.73
CA ARG A 133 4.47 8.13 -0.04
C ARG A 133 3.95 7.41 1.19
N PHE A 134 3.98 6.07 1.13
CA PHE A 134 3.21 5.22 2.02
C PHE A 134 4.04 4.33 2.94
N ARG A 135 5.36 4.55 3.03
CA ARG A 135 6.20 3.81 3.98
C ARG A 135 5.55 3.88 5.37
N CYS A 136 5.42 2.75 6.06
CA CYS A 136 4.73 2.62 7.35
C CYS A 136 3.19 2.70 7.31
N GLY A 137 2.59 2.97 6.16
CA GLY A 137 1.13 3.07 5.99
C GLY A 137 0.49 1.77 5.49
N ALA A 138 -0.80 1.60 5.79
CA ALA A 138 -1.60 0.46 5.35
C ALA A 138 -3.04 0.88 4.99
N ILE A 139 -3.71 0.07 4.16
CA ILE A 139 -5.16 0.15 3.98
C ILE A 139 -5.81 -0.69 5.06
N LYS A 140 -6.61 -0.06 5.92
CA LYS A 140 -7.25 -0.70 7.06
C LYS A 140 -8.69 -1.09 6.71
N VAL A 141 -9.05 -2.34 6.97
CA VAL A 141 -10.32 -2.99 6.61
C VAL A 141 -10.83 -3.72 7.85
N GLY A 142 -12.14 -3.67 8.13
CA GLY A 142 -12.74 -4.35 9.29
C GLY A 142 -13.23 -3.40 10.37
N ASN A 143 -13.28 -3.89 11.62
CA ASN A 143 -14.04 -3.31 12.74
C ASN A 143 -13.58 -1.89 13.17
N ARG A 144 -12.45 -1.35 12.68
CA ARG A 144 -11.96 0.00 13.05
C ARG A 144 -11.97 0.22 14.57
N ARG A 145 -11.67 -0.83 15.33
CA ARG A 145 -11.51 -0.71 16.78
C ARG A 145 -10.39 0.30 17.01
N ALA A 146 -10.61 1.27 17.90
CA ALA A 146 -9.59 2.25 18.23
C ALA A 146 -8.29 1.59 18.76
N HIS A 147 -8.44 0.42 19.39
CA HIS A 147 -7.37 -0.35 20.02
C HIS A 147 -7.48 -1.82 19.64
N PRO A 148 -7.04 -2.23 18.42
CA PRO A 148 -7.00 -3.64 18.07
C PRO A 148 -5.91 -4.34 18.88
N VAL A 149 -6.21 -5.55 19.37
CA VAL A 149 -5.25 -6.41 20.08
C VAL A 149 -4.57 -7.37 19.10
N GLU A 150 -5.27 -7.74 18.02
CA GLU A 150 -4.76 -8.58 16.93
C GLU A 150 -5.03 -7.89 15.59
N ILE A 151 -4.06 -8.00 14.67
CA ILE A 151 -4.20 -7.53 13.27
C ILE A 151 -3.84 -8.65 12.31
N VAL A 152 -4.62 -8.81 11.24
CA VAL A 152 -4.27 -9.65 10.09
C VAL A 152 -3.65 -8.79 8.99
N MET A 153 -2.44 -9.11 8.55
CA MET A 153 -1.77 -8.43 7.45
C MET A 153 -1.93 -9.21 6.13
N THR A 154 -2.21 -8.49 5.05
CA THR A 154 -2.19 -9.02 3.69
C THR A 154 -1.24 -8.22 2.80
N GLU A 155 -0.73 -8.82 1.73
CA GLU A 155 0.04 -8.09 0.72
C GLU A 155 -0.85 -7.10 -0.05
N GLY A 156 -2.07 -7.51 -0.39
CA GLY A 156 -2.94 -6.82 -1.31
C GLY A 156 -4.31 -6.42 -0.73
N PRO A 157 -4.90 -5.33 -1.25
CA PRO A 157 -6.17 -4.81 -0.77
C PRO A 157 -7.35 -5.73 -1.09
N GLU A 158 -7.33 -6.42 -2.24
CA GLU A 158 -8.43 -7.34 -2.58
C GLU A 158 -8.44 -8.55 -1.65
N ASP A 159 -7.28 -9.01 -1.17
CA ASP A 159 -7.19 -10.13 -0.23
C ASP A 159 -7.60 -9.67 1.17
N ALA A 160 -7.28 -8.43 1.56
CA ALA A 160 -7.80 -7.85 2.80
C ALA A 160 -9.33 -7.77 2.80
N LEU A 161 -9.94 -7.36 1.68
CA LEU A 161 -11.40 -7.35 1.54
C LEU A 161 -11.99 -8.77 1.62
N SER A 162 -11.37 -9.76 0.98
CA SER A 162 -11.83 -11.15 1.05
C SER A 162 -11.77 -11.72 2.47
N ILE A 163 -10.70 -11.45 3.22
CA ILE A 163 -10.59 -11.89 4.62
C ILE A 163 -11.61 -11.17 5.49
N ALA A 164 -11.74 -9.85 5.36
CA ALA A 164 -12.69 -9.08 6.15
C ALA A 164 -14.16 -9.46 5.89
N GLU A 165 -14.49 -9.97 4.71
CA GLU A 165 -15.81 -10.54 4.45
C GLU A 165 -16.02 -11.87 5.20
N GLY A 166 -15.05 -12.78 5.14
CA GLY A 166 -15.16 -14.08 5.80
C GLY A 166 -15.06 -14.01 7.32
N LEU A 167 -14.35 -13.01 7.85
CA LEU A 167 -14.02 -12.82 9.27
C LEU A 167 -14.22 -11.34 9.65
N PRO A 168 -15.48 -10.86 9.70
CA PRO A 168 -15.81 -9.45 9.89
C PRO A 168 -15.41 -8.87 11.26
N GLU A 169 -15.13 -9.72 12.24
CA GLU A 169 -14.64 -9.34 13.56
C GLU A 169 -13.17 -8.90 13.57
N LEU A 170 -12.40 -9.29 12.55
CA LEU A 170 -10.96 -9.04 12.47
C LEU A 170 -10.64 -7.64 11.96
N GLU A 171 -9.51 -7.11 12.42
CA GLU A 171 -8.88 -5.92 11.87
C GLU A 171 -7.84 -6.36 10.83
N VAL A 172 -8.06 -6.04 9.56
CA VAL A 172 -7.27 -6.53 8.43
C VAL A 172 -6.57 -5.37 7.72
N TRP A 173 -5.25 -5.44 7.60
CA TRP A 173 -4.41 -4.38 7.06
C TRP A 173 -3.71 -4.85 5.79
N ALA A 174 -4.02 -4.24 4.66
CA ALA A 174 -3.25 -4.46 3.43
C ALA A 174 -2.01 -3.56 3.42
N THR A 175 -0.83 -4.16 3.25
CA THR A 175 0.46 -3.49 3.38
C THR A 175 1.05 -3.00 2.06
N LEU A 176 0.39 -3.31 0.94
CA LEU A 176 0.79 -2.94 -0.42
C LEU A 176 2.14 -3.56 -0.84
N GLY A 177 2.39 -4.78 -0.38
CA GLY A 177 3.66 -5.48 -0.57
C GLY A 177 4.25 -6.01 0.74
N THR A 178 5.03 -7.08 0.66
CA THR A 178 5.67 -7.70 1.83
C THR A 178 6.79 -6.86 2.42
N SER A 179 7.45 -6.02 1.61
CA SER A 179 8.54 -5.15 2.06
C SER A 179 8.10 -4.05 3.04
N ASN A 180 6.82 -3.67 3.02
CA ASN A 180 6.27 -2.66 3.93
C ASN A 180 5.74 -3.25 5.25
N MET A 181 5.49 -4.56 5.32
CA MET A 181 5.02 -5.24 6.54
C MET A 181 5.88 -4.95 7.79
N PRO A 182 7.23 -5.09 7.75
CA PRO A 182 8.06 -4.83 8.94
C PRO A 182 8.19 -3.34 9.29
N LEU A 183 7.67 -2.44 8.45
CA LEU A 183 7.78 -0.99 8.62
C LEU A 183 6.52 -0.37 9.23
N LEU A 184 5.43 -1.13 9.36
CA LEU A 184 4.16 -0.59 9.85
C LEU A 184 4.30 -0.08 11.28
N ASP A 185 3.74 1.10 11.50
CA ASP A 185 3.59 1.66 12.83
C ASP A 185 2.34 1.04 13.48
N LEU A 186 2.57 0.04 14.33
CA LEU A 186 1.50 -0.70 15.00
C LEU A 186 1.08 0.02 16.28
N PRO A 187 -0.24 0.17 16.55
CA PRO A 187 -0.72 0.70 17.80
C PRO A 187 -0.14 -0.08 18.98
N SER A 188 0.16 0.62 20.08
CA SER A 188 0.70 0.01 21.30
C SER A 188 -0.22 -1.03 21.94
N SER A 189 -1.49 -1.10 21.54
CA SER A 189 -2.46 -2.13 21.95
C SER A 189 -2.26 -3.48 21.27
N VAL A 190 -1.58 -3.52 20.12
CA VAL A 190 -1.39 -4.74 19.34
C VAL A 190 -0.46 -5.69 20.11
N ARG A 191 -0.88 -6.96 20.19
CA ARG A 191 -0.18 -8.04 20.87
C ARG A 191 0.12 -9.22 19.94
N SER A 192 -0.68 -9.38 18.88
CA SER A 192 -0.46 -10.40 17.85
C SER A 192 -0.65 -9.84 16.44
N VAL A 193 0.16 -10.37 15.51
CA VAL A 193 0.04 -10.12 14.08
C VAL A 193 -0.03 -11.45 13.36
N VAL A 194 -1.05 -11.62 12.54
CA VAL A 194 -1.22 -12.79 11.66
C VAL A 194 -0.88 -12.35 10.24
N ILE A 195 0.08 -12.98 9.59
CA ILE A 195 0.40 -12.70 8.19
C ILE A 195 -0.37 -13.68 7.30
N ALA A 196 -1.39 -13.19 6.61
CA ALA A 196 -2.15 -13.97 5.64
C ALA A 196 -1.43 -13.92 4.28
N GLY A 197 -0.62 -14.94 4.03
CA GLY A 197 0.06 -15.15 2.76
C GLY A 197 -0.66 -16.17 1.88
N TYR A 198 -0.61 -15.97 0.57
CA TYR A 198 -0.93 -17.05 -0.37
C TYR A 198 0.24 -18.05 -0.35
N ALA A 199 0.00 -19.27 0.13
CA ALA A 199 0.96 -20.35 -0.06
C ALA A 199 1.05 -20.65 -1.56
N ARG A 200 1.99 -19.99 -2.27
CA ARG A 200 2.51 -20.61 -3.48
C ARG A 200 3.08 -21.93 -3.02
N ALA A 201 2.60 -23.05 -3.56
CA ALA A 201 3.19 -24.36 -3.34
C ALA A 201 4.68 -24.30 -3.72
N ARG A 202 5.52 -23.89 -2.78
CA ARG A 202 6.83 -24.50 -2.60
C ARG A 202 6.51 -25.92 -2.15
N ARG A 203 7.22 -26.88 -2.74
CA ARG A 203 7.04 -28.32 -2.54
C ARG A 203 6.59 -28.61 -1.10
N GLN A 204 5.54 -29.42 -0.97
CA GLN A 204 5.10 -30.00 0.30
C GLN A 204 6.33 -30.43 1.09
N ASP A 205 6.66 -29.65 2.11
CA ASP A 205 7.38 -29.95 3.34
C ASP A 205 7.59 -28.56 4.01
N ASP A 206 7.30 -28.44 5.30
CA ASP A 206 7.38 -27.21 6.11
C ASP A 206 6.20 -26.21 6.07
N VAL A 207 5.01 -26.67 6.48
CA VAL A 207 4.03 -25.78 7.14
C VAL A 207 4.35 -25.75 8.63
N ALA A 208 5.23 -24.84 9.05
CA ALA A 208 5.45 -24.52 10.46
C ALA A 208 4.81 -23.17 10.80
N SER A 209 3.65 -23.23 11.46
CA SER A 209 2.99 -22.10 12.10
C SER A 209 3.85 -21.55 13.24
N ARG A 210 4.59 -20.47 13.00
CA ARG A 210 5.27 -19.73 14.09
C ARG A 210 4.32 -18.71 14.70
N ARG A 211 3.61 -19.13 15.76
CA ARG A 211 3.14 -18.20 16.81
C ARG A 211 4.39 -17.62 17.49
N LEU A 212 4.61 -16.31 17.39
CA LEU A 212 5.57 -15.63 18.25
C LEU A 212 4.95 -15.57 19.66
N GLN A 213 5.36 -16.50 20.52
CA GLN A 213 5.11 -16.46 21.96
C GLN A 213 6.32 -15.85 22.67
N GLY A 214 6.04 -14.98 23.64
CA GLY A 214 6.87 -14.83 24.84
C GLY A 214 7.87 -13.67 24.86
N LEU A 215 7.49 -12.58 25.52
CA LEU A 215 8.40 -11.79 26.36
C LEU A 215 7.67 -11.60 27.70
N GLU A 216 8.02 -12.46 28.66
CA GLU A 216 7.99 -12.12 30.08
C GLU A 216 9.15 -11.15 30.39
#